data_AF-A0A0G0EXZ7-F1
#
_entry.id   AF-A0A0G0EXZ7-F1
#
_cell.length_a   1.000
_cell.length_b   1.000
_cell.length_c   1.000
_cell.angle_alpha   90.00
_cell.angle_beta   90.00
_cell.angle_gamma   90.00
#
_symmetry.space_group_name_H-M   'P 1'
#
loop_
_entity.id
_entity.type
_entity.pdbx_description
1 polymer ?
#
loop_
_entity_poly.entity_id
_entity_poly.type
_entity_poly.pdbx_seq_one_letter_code
_entity_poly.pdbx_strand_id
1 'polypeptide(L)'
;MAKKTPSGFGFYFSYLDKVDKDVKDTKEFGSMLILGMVEEIGEMSRAYLAKHGRKPRNIAAQEDEAYERELGDILVAILRLARIKNINLHEALMYSLNKIEKRRKEPKR
;
A
#
# COMPACT_ATOMS: atom_id res chain seq x y z
N MET A 1 -30.06 -5.64 16.65
CA MET A 1 -28.76 -6.05 16.07
C MET A 1 -28.00 -4.80 15.68
N ALA A 2 -26.84 -4.53 16.29
CA ALA A 2 -26.02 -3.38 15.91
C ALA A 2 -25.58 -3.55 14.45
N LYS A 3 -25.87 -2.56 13.59
CA LYS A 3 -25.33 -2.51 12.23
C LYS A 3 -23.80 -2.56 12.36
N LYS A 4 -23.17 -3.68 11.96
CA LYS A 4 -21.73 -3.76 11.80
C LYS A 4 -21.33 -2.69 10.79
N THR A 5 -20.76 -1.59 11.25
CA THR A 5 -20.14 -0.60 10.39
C THR A 5 -19.10 -1.36 9.55
N PRO A 6 -19.18 -1.33 8.21
CA PRO A 6 -18.15 -1.95 7.39
C PRO A 6 -16.82 -1.32 7.79
N SER A 7 -15.81 -2.13 8.14
CA SER A 7 -14.48 -1.59 8.40
C SER A 7 -14.00 -0.88 7.12
N GLY A 8 -13.31 0.26 7.25
CA GLY A 8 -12.89 1.05 6.08
C GLY A 8 -12.07 0.25 5.06
N PHE A 9 -11.47 -0.87 5.47
CA PHE A 9 -10.70 -1.78 4.63
C PHE A 9 -11.44 -3.09 4.26
N GLY A 10 -12.60 -3.36 4.88
CA GLY A 10 -13.31 -4.64 4.77
C GLY A 10 -13.81 -4.96 3.36
N PHE A 11 -14.19 -3.94 2.60
CA PHE A 11 -14.54 -4.09 1.19
C PHE A 11 -13.34 -4.62 0.38
N TYR A 12 -12.17 -3.99 0.52
CA TYR A 12 -10.97 -4.37 -0.22
C TYR A 12 -10.48 -5.76 0.16
N PHE A 13 -10.51 -6.12 1.44
CA PHE A 13 -10.15 -7.48 1.89
C PHE A 13 -11.08 -8.53 1.28
N SER A 14 -12.39 -8.28 1.29
CA SER A 14 -13.38 -9.16 0.68
C SER A 14 -13.20 -9.30 -0.83
N TYR A 15 -12.78 -8.23 -1.52
CA TYR A 15 -12.47 -8.26 -2.94
C TYR A 15 -11.20 -9.08 -3.20
N LEU A 16 -10.13 -8.81 -2.46
CA LEU A 16 -8.86 -9.52 -2.59
C LEU A 16 -9.03 -11.00 -2.26
N ASP A 17 -9.89 -11.39 -1.32
CA ASP A 17 -10.19 -12.80 -1.01
C ASP A 17 -10.75 -13.57 -2.20
N LYS A 18 -11.48 -12.88 -3.09
CA LYS A 18 -11.96 -13.45 -4.35
C LYS A 18 -10.84 -13.56 -5.38
N VAL A 19 -10.01 -12.52 -5.50
CA VAL A 19 -8.91 -12.46 -6.47
C VAL A 19 -7.82 -13.47 -6.15
N ASP A 20 -7.43 -13.59 -4.88
CA ASP A 20 -6.29 -14.39 -4.44
C ASP A 20 -6.70 -15.80 -3.93
N LYS A 21 -7.94 -16.23 -4.24
CA LYS A 21 -8.57 -17.44 -3.68
C LYS A 21 -7.69 -18.68 -3.78
N ASP A 22 -6.97 -18.83 -4.89
CA ASP A 22 -6.23 -20.06 -5.22
C ASP A 22 -4.75 -20.00 -4.80
N VAL A 23 -4.26 -18.86 -4.32
CA VAL A 23 -2.83 -18.63 -4.03
C VAL A 23 -2.54 -18.26 -2.57
N LYS A 24 -3.55 -17.82 -1.83
CA LYS A 24 -3.40 -17.27 -0.48
C LYS A 24 -2.86 -18.24 0.58
N ASP A 25 -3.10 -19.53 0.42
CA ASP A 25 -2.71 -20.57 1.39
C ASP A 25 -1.33 -21.18 1.10
N THR A 26 -0.62 -20.68 0.07
CA THR A 26 0.73 -21.15 -0.26
C THR A 26 1.76 -20.59 0.71
N LYS A 27 2.74 -21.41 1.08
CA LYS A 27 3.79 -21.04 2.05
C LYS A 27 4.65 -19.87 1.56
N GLU A 28 4.80 -19.72 0.24
CA GLU A 28 5.61 -18.69 -0.39
C GLU A 28 4.89 -17.35 -0.56
N PHE A 29 3.54 -17.34 -0.47
CA PHE A 29 2.72 -16.16 -0.72
C PHE A 29 3.15 -14.97 0.13
N GLY A 30 3.41 -15.19 1.43
CA GLY A 30 3.81 -14.11 2.33
C GLY A 30 5.15 -13.45 1.96
N SER A 31 6.11 -14.23 1.46
CA SER A 31 7.42 -13.72 1.02
C SER A 31 7.29 -12.98 -0.31
N MET A 32 6.47 -13.51 -1.23
CA MET A 32 6.17 -12.87 -2.52
C MET A 32 5.51 -11.49 -2.33
N LEU A 33 4.67 -11.31 -1.31
CA LEU A 33 4.03 -10.02 -1.03
C LEU A 33 5.03 -8.93 -0.62
N ILE A 34 6.08 -9.29 0.12
CA ILE A 34 7.12 -8.32 0.49
C ILE A 34 7.95 -7.92 -0.73
N LEU A 35 8.31 -8.89 -1.58
CA LEU A 35 9.03 -8.61 -2.82
C LEU A 35 8.18 -7.77 -3.78
N GLY A 36 6.89 -8.07 -3.92
CA GLY A 36 5.95 -7.28 -4.71
C GLY A 36 5.85 -5.84 -4.22
N MET A 37 5.76 -5.60 -2.90
CA MET A 37 5.79 -4.21 -2.38
C MET A 37 7.08 -3.46 -2.78
N VAL A 38 8.23 -4.13 -2.80
CA VAL A 38 9.50 -3.50 -3.20
C VAL A 38 9.52 -3.19 -4.70
N GLU A 39 8.93 -4.07 -5.51
CA GLU A 39 8.73 -3.87 -6.95
C GLU A 39 7.91 -2.60 -7.21
N GLU A 40 6.72 -2.47 -6.61
CA GLU A 40 5.85 -1.29 -6.80
C GLU A 40 6.50 0.02 -6.31
N ILE A 41 7.32 -0.03 -5.26
CA ILE A 41 8.10 1.15 -4.82
C ILE A 41 9.16 1.53 -5.88
N GLY A 42 9.77 0.54 -6.53
CA GLY A 42 10.70 0.74 -7.64
C GLY A 42 10.02 1.36 -8.86
N GLU A 43 8.83 0.86 -9.21
CA GLU A 43 7.95 1.40 -10.25
C GLU A 43 7.64 2.89 -9.97
N MET A 44 7.14 3.19 -8.76
CA MET A 44 6.81 4.55 -8.33
C MET A 44 8.03 5.47 -8.38
N SER A 45 9.20 4.98 -7.96
CA SER A 45 10.46 5.73 -8.03
C SER A 45 10.86 6.05 -9.48
N ARG A 46 10.65 5.10 -10.40
CA ARG A 46 10.89 5.26 -11.83
C ARG A 46 9.95 6.30 -12.43
N ALA A 47 8.66 6.24 -12.10
CA ALA A 47 7.66 7.22 -12.52
C ALA A 47 7.98 8.63 -11.98
N TYR A 48 8.38 8.73 -10.70
CA TYR A 48 8.81 10.00 -10.10
C TYR A 48 10.01 10.61 -10.83
N LEU A 49 11.05 9.80 -11.09
CA LEU A 49 12.25 10.23 -11.80
C LEU A 49 11.99 10.57 -13.26
N ALA A 50 11.04 9.92 -13.92
CA ALA A 50 10.64 10.29 -15.27
C ALA A 50 10.00 11.68 -15.34
N LYS A 51 9.17 12.02 -14.34
CA LYS A 51 8.53 13.33 -14.23
C LYS A 51 9.48 14.44 -13.76
N HIS A 52 10.41 14.13 -12.86
CA HIS A 52 11.26 15.14 -12.20
C HIS A 52 12.76 15.09 -12.58
N GLY A 53 13.19 14.07 -13.35
CA GLY A 53 14.57 13.83 -13.74
C GLY A 53 14.86 14.25 -15.19
N ARG A 54 15.70 15.28 -15.34
CA ARG A 54 16.63 15.69 -16.42
C ARG A 54 16.66 15.11 -17.85
N LYS A 55 15.68 14.34 -18.36
CA LYS A 55 15.58 14.03 -19.80
C LYS A 55 14.24 14.51 -20.37
N PRO A 56 14.20 15.72 -20.98
CA PRO A 56 12.99 16.34 -21.55
C PRO A 56 12.36 15.59 -22.75
N ARG A 57 12.79 14.37 -23.08
CA ARG A 57 12.51 13.74 -24.38
C ARG A 57 11.75 12.41 -24.30
N ASN A 58 11.35 11.95 -23.12
CA ASN A 58 10.57 10.71 -23.03
C ASN A 58 9.10 11.01 -22.70
N ILE A 59 8.33 11.28 -23.74
CA ILE A 59 6.91 11.67 -23.66
C ILE A 59 6.06 10.55 -23.05
N ALA A 60 6.46 9.28 -23.29
CA ALA A 60 5.83 8.10 -22.71
C ALA A 60 6.01 7.99 -21.17
N ALA A 61 6.92 8.77 -20.59
CA ALA A 61 7.24 8.71 -19.16
C ALA A 61 6.63 9.90 -18.37
N GLN A 62 5.88 10.78 -19.03
CA GLN A 62 5.24 11.97 -18.46
C GLN A 62 3.72 11.81 -18.27
N GLU A 63 3.20 10.60 -18.30
CA GLU A 63 1.80 10.38 -17.91
C GLU A 63 1.73 10.40 -16.38
N ASP A 64 1.19 11.48 -15.80
CA ASP A 64 0.84 11.57 -14.39
C ASP A 64 -0.05 10.41 -13.92
N GLU A 65 -0.79 9.82 -14.86
CA GLU A 65 -1.56 8.60 -14.70
C GLU A 65 -0.69 7.41 -14.25
N ALA A 66 0.62 7.38 -14.54
CA ALA A 66 1.54 6.37 -14.01
C ALA A 66 1.76 6.52 -12.49
N TYR A 67 2.00 7.73 -11.99
CA TYR A 67 2.33 7.94 -10.57
C TYR A 67 1.17 7.61 -9.62
N GLU A 68 -0.06 7.93 -10.00
CA GLU A 68 -1.27 7.57 -9.24
C GLU A 68 -1.54 6.06 -9.29
N ARG A 69 -1.29 5.42 -10.44
CA ARG A 69 -1.38 3.96 -10.60
C ARG A 69 -0.41 3.24 -9.67
N GLU A 70 0.88 3.60 -9.70
CA GLU A 70 1.89 2.93 -8.85
C GLU A 70 1.59 3.10 -7.35
N LEU A 71 1.08 4.27 -6.93
CA LEU A 71 0.64 4.46 -5.54
C LEU A 71 -0.52 3.52 -5.18
N GLY A 72 -1.45 3.30 -6.11
CA GLY A 72 -2.53 2.32 -5.98
C GLY A 72 -2.00 0.91 -5.78
N ASP A 73 -1.01 0.50 -6.59
CA ASP A 73 -0.41 -0.83 -6.51
C ASP A 73 0.34 -1.06 -5.19
N ILE A 74 1.06 -0.06 -4.69
CA ILE A 74 1.64 -0.09 -3.34
C ILE A 74 0.55 -0.29 -2.27
N LEU A 75 -0.56 0.44 -2.35
CA LEU A 75 -1.66 0.31 -1.40
C LEU A 75 -2.29 -1.09 -1.45
N VAL A 76 -2.47 -1.66 -2.65
CA VAL A 76 -2.97 -3.03 -2.83
C VAL A 76 -2.01 -4.04 -2.22
N ALA A 77 -0.70 -3.89 -2.42
CA ALA A 77 0.30 -4.78 -1.85
C ALA A 77 0.29 -4.74 -0.32
N ILE A 78 0.14 -3.55 0.29
CA ILE A 78 -0.04 -3.38 1.75
C ILE A 78 -1.32 -4.06 2.23
N LEU A 79 -2.44 -3.86 1.53
CA LEU A 79 -3.73 -4.49 1.87
C LEU A 79 -3.65 -6.02 1.82
N ARG A 80 -3.01 -6.58 0.78
CA ARG A 80 -2.78 -8.02 0.66
C ARG A 80 -1.96 -8.56 1.81
N LEU A 81 -0.85 -7.90 2.16
CA LEU A 81 -0.01 -8.29 3.28
C LEU A 81 -0.77 -8.27 4.60
N ALA A 82 -1.48 -7.18 4.87
CA ALA A 82 -2.23 -7.02 6.10
C ALA A 82 -3.30 -8.09 6.26
N ARG A 83 -4.04 -8.39 5.19
CA ARG A 83 -5.05 -9.46 5.18
C ARG A 83 -4.41 -10.82 5.49
N ILE A 84 -3.33 -11.20 4.81
CA ILE A 84 -2.69 -12.52 4.99
C ILE A 84 -2.04 -12.66 6.37
N LYS A 85 -1.49 -11.58 6.92
CA LYS A 85 -0.86 -11.57 8.24
C LYS A 85 -1.84 -11.24 9.38
N ASN A 86 -3.14 -11.11 9.08
CA ASN A 86 -4.19 -10.74 10.03
C ASN A 86 -3.87 -9.44 10.81
N ILE A 87 -3.30 -8.46 10.13
CA ILE A 87 -2.94 -7.15 10.71
C ILE A 87 -4.17 -6.23 10.68
N ASN A 88 -4.51 -5.65 11.84
CA ASN A 88 -5.50 -4.59 11.91
C ASN A 88 -4.90 -3.26 11.42
N LEU A 89 -5.16 -2.92 10.15
CA LEU A 89 -4.65 -1.69 9.54
C LEU A 89 -5.12 -0.42 10.24
N HIS A 90 -6.35 -0.39 10.76
CA HIS A 90 -6.85 0.79 11.45
C HIS A 90 -6.02 1.07 12.71
N GLU A 91 -5.79 0.05 13.54
CA GLU A 91 -4.95 0.18 14.74
C GLU A 91 -3.51 0.56 14.41
N ALA A 92 -2.92 -0.07 13.38
CA ALA A 92 -1.55 0.24 12.94
C ALA A 92 -1.39 1.69 12.48
N LEU A 93 -2.38 2.19 11.72
CA LEU A 93 -2.41 3.59 11.27
C LEU A 93 -2.62 4.55 12.45
N MET A 94 -3.61 4.28 13.32
CA MET A 94 -3.88 5.11 14.49
C MET A 94 -2.68 5.18 15.43
N TYR A 95 -1.99 4.06 15.68
CA TYR A 95 -0.75 4.03 16.44
C TYR A 95 0.30 4.99 15.84
N SER A 96 0.49 4.94 14.52
CA SER A 96 1.47 5.77 13.82
C SER A 96 1.10 7.25 13.83
N LEU A 97 -0.19 7.57 13.64
CA LEU A 97 -0.73 8.93 13.71
C LEU A 97 -0.56 9.52 15.11
N ASN A 98 -0.94 8.78 16.16
CA ASN A 98 -0.78 9.21 17.55
C ASN A 98 0.70 9.47 17.89
N LYS A 99 1.61 8.66 17.37
CA LYS A 99 3.06 8.85 17.53
C LYS A 99 3.56 10.13 16.86
N ILE A 100 3.06 10.47 15.67
CA ILE A 100 3.38 11.72 14.97
C ILE A 100 2.85 12.92 15.77
N GLU A 101 1.61 12.83 16.25
CA GLU A 101 1.00 13.88 17.06
C GLU A 101 1.79 14.11 18.35
N LYS A 102 2.17 13.05 19.07
CA LYS A 102 2.97 13.15 20.29
C LYS A 102 4.33 13.81 20.03
N ARG A 103 5.03 13.45 18.96
CA ARG A 103 6.33 14.05 18.59
C ARG A 103 6.24 15.55 18.30
N ARG A 104 5.09 16.02 17.79
CA ARG A 104 4.85 17.46 17.58
C ARG A 104 4.65 18.20 18.90
N LYS A 105 3.97 17.58 19.88
CA LYS A 105 3.69 18.18 21.20
C LYS A 105 4.90 18.10 22.14
N GLU A 106 5.70 17.04 22.04
CA GLU A 106 6.89 16.79 22.86
C GLU A 106 8.08 16.49 21.94
N PRO A 107 8.76 17.53 21.39
CA PRO A 107 9.96 17.32 20.59
C PRO A 107 11.01 16.62 21.44
N LYS A 108 11.66 15.58 20.90
CA LYS A 108 12.81 14.98 21.57
C LYS A 108 13.88 16.07 21.71
N ARG A 109 14.33 16.29 22.95
CA ARG A 109 15.51 17.12 23.25
C ARG A 109 16.75 16.54 22.57
#